data_AF-A0A432KDW0-F1
#
_entry.id   AF-A0A432KDW0-F1
#
_cell.length_a   1.000
_cell.length_b   1.000
_cell.length_c   1.000
_cell.angle_alpha   90.00
_cell.angle_beta   90.00
_cell.angle_gamma   90.00
#
_symmetry.space_group_name_H-M   'P 1'
#
loop_
_entity.id
_entity.type
_entity.pdbx_description
1 polymer ?
#
loop_
_entity_poly.entity_id
_entity_poly.type
_entity_poly.pdbx_seq_one_letter_code
_entity_poly.pdbx_strand_id
1 'polypeptide(L)'
;PLLEKANPMISPNPSKAPWYFMGIQELLINLHPLFVSFIVPLSVFLFLFFIAKTKIAEAKVGVWFYSVKGKQITILSAIFAAILSFVLIIILERIAHFNNLDLPLFIRTGIIPLLLYFIPSLGFIIYLKKVRKADKTEIQIGIMTMILSSYIIMSFIGIFLRGEGMHLIF
;
A
#
# COMPACT_ATOMS: atom_id res chain seq x y z
N PRO A 1 8.92 26.57 10.56
CA PRO A 1 8.40 27.58 11.52
C PRO A 1 7.53 26.86 12.55
N LEU A 2 7.54 27.27 13.82
CA LEU A 2 6.63 26.69 14.82
C LEU A 2 5.19 27.13 14.50
N LEU A 3 4.24 26.21 14.65
CA LEU A 3 2.82 26.52 14.55
C LEU A 3 2.32 27.18 15.83
N GLU A 4 1.14 27.78 15.76
CA GLU A 4 0.44 28.29 16.92
C GLU A 4 0.08 27.15 17.90
N LYS A 5 -0.22 27.53 19.15
CA LYS A 5 -0.67 26.58 20.17
C LYS A 5 -1.93 25.87 19.68
N ALA A 6 -1.98 24.56 19.89
CA ALA A 6 -3.11 23.72 19.47
C ALA A 6 -4.46 24.28 19.96
N ASN A 7 -5.39 24.48 19.03
CA ASN A 7 -6.75 24.92 19.31
C ASN A 7 -7.73 23.85 18.79
N PRO A 8 -8.52 23.19 19.65
CA PRO A 8 -9.46 22.16 19.22
C PRO A 8 -10.57 22.68 18.29
N MET A 9 -10.80 24.00 18.26
CA MET A 9 -11.78 24.63 17.36
C MET A 9 -11.25 24.83 15.93
N ILE A 10 -9.95 24.63 15.68
CA ILE A 10 -9.32 24.89 14.39
C ILE A 10 -8.49 23.68 13.97
N SER A 11 -8.89 23.02 12.89
CA SER A 11 -8.08 21.96 12.27
C SER A 11 -7.13 22.58 11.24
N PRO A 12 -5.82 22.30 11.29
CA PRO A 12 -4.88 22.80 10.29
C PRO A 12 -5.18 22.21 8.91
N ASN A 13 -5.07 23.03 7.87
CA ASN A 13 -5.26 22.61 6.48
C ASN A 13 -4.03 23.04 5.64
N PRO A 14 -3.30 22.11 5.01
CA PRO A 14 -3.49 20.66 5.04
C PRO A 14 -2.95 20.02 6.32
N SER A 15 -3.69 19.06 6.88
CA SER A 15 -3.25 18.27 8.03
C SER A 15 -2.35 17.10 7.58
N LYS A 16 -1.11 17.39 7.16
CA LYS A 16 -0.14 16.35 6.76
C LYS A 16 0.56 15.74 7.97
N ALA A 17 0.66 14.42 7.99
CA ALA A 17 1.42 13.65 8.96
C ALA A 17 2.93 13.77 8.69
N PRO A 18 3.79 13.35 9.64
CA PRO A 18 5.21 13.20 9.37
C PRO A 18 5.47 12.28 8.16
N TRP A 19 6.58 12.50 7.45
CA TRP A 19 6.88 11.84 6.18
C TRP A 19 6.84 10.30 6.25
N TYR A 20 7.24 9.71 7.39
CA TYR A 20 7.24 8.26 7.64
C TYR A 20 5.88 7.70 8.07
N PHE A 21 4.85 8.54 8.14
CA PHE A 21 3.45 8.13 8.28
C PHE A 21 2.61 8.50 7.07
N MET A 22 3.16 9.22 6.09
CA MET A 22 2.38 9.74 4.97
C MET A 22 1.72 8.64 4.15
N GLY A 23 2.41 7.51 3.93
CA GLY A 23 1.80 6.38 3.22
C GLY A 23 0.60 5.78 3.95
N ILE A 24 0.62 5.76 5.29
CA ILE A 24 -0.52 5.31 6.10
C ILE A 24 -1.64 6.36 6.06
N GLN A 25 -1.30 7.65 6.11
CA GLN A 25 -2.28 8.72 5.99
C GLN A 25 -3.02 8.65 4.64
N GLU A 26 -2.30 8.41 3.55
CA GLU A 26 -2.91 8.26 2.23
C GLU A 26 -3.87 7.07 2.20
N LEU A 27 -3.52 5.97 2.88
CA LEU A 27 -4.41 4.84 3.04
C LEU A 27 -5.66 5.18 3.88
N LEU A 28 -5.52 6.00 4.94
CA LEU A 28 -6.64 6.46 5.79
C LEU A 28 -7.64 7.34 5.05
N ILE A 29 -7.19 8.12 4.06
CA ILE A 29 -8.09 8.94 3.23
C ILE A 29 -8.95 8.05 2.32
N ASN A 30 -8.37 6.97 1.82
CA ASN A 30 -8.99 6.12 0.80
C ASN A 30 -9.70 4.86 1.35
N LEU A 31 -9.48 4.53 2.63
CA LEU A 31 -9.99 3.30 3.24
C LEU A 31 -10.54 3.57 4.64
N HIS A 32 -11.60 2.84 5.00
CA HIS A 32 -12.23 2.95 6.31
C HIS A 32 -11.21 2.76 7.45
N PRO A 33 -11.21 3.61 8.49
CA PRO A 33 -10.16 3.64 9.53
C PRO A 33 -9.86 2.31 10.21
N LEU A 34 -10.89 1.49 10.43
CA LEU A 34 -10.75 0.15 11.00
C LEU A 34 -9.78 -0.73 10.20
N PHE A 35 -9.88 -0.71 8.86
CA PHE A 35 -9.04 -1.56 8.02
C PHE A 35 -7.59 -1.10 8.03
N VAL A 36 -7.37 0.22 7.99
CA VAL A 36 -6.02 0.80 8.02
C VAL A 36 -5.36 0.65 9.37
N SER A 37 -6.13 0.75 10.46
CA SER A 37 -5.57 0.74 11.82
C SER A 37 -5.36 -0.67 12.37
N PHE A 38 -6.18 -1.64 11.95
CA PHE A 38 -6.13 -3.01 12.48
C PHE A 38 -5.80 -4.05 11.40
N ILE A 39 -6.58 -4.11 10.32
CA ILE A 39 -6.50 -5.22 9.36
C ILE A 39 -5.18 -5.20 8.58
N VAL A 40 -4.79 -4.04 8.04
CA VAL A 40 -3.55 -3.90 7.26
C VAL A 40 -2.31 -4.13 8.14
N PRO A 41 -2.15 -3.49 9.31
CA PRO A 41 -1.02 -3.74 10.21
C PRO A 41 -0.95 -5.19 10.67
N LEU A 42 -2.08 -5.80 11.03
CA LEU A 42 -2.12 -7.21 11.41
C LEU A 42 -1.69 -8.12 10.25
N SER A 43 -2.12 -7.81 9.02
CA SER A 43 -1.74 -8.58 7.83
C SER A 43 -0.24 -8.49 7.54
N VAL A 44 0.34 -7.29 7.63
CA VAL A 44 1.79 -7.08 7.47
C VAL A 44 2.57 -7.77 8.59
N PHE A 45 2.09 -7.67 9.83
CA PHE A 45 2.71 -8.36 10.97
C PHE A 45 2.73 -9.88 10.79
N LEU A 46 1.59 -10.47 10.44
CA LEU A 46 1.49 -11.91 10.15
C LEU A 46 2.42 -12.32 9.01
N PHE A 47 2.48 -11.53 7.93
CA PHE A 47 3.38 -11.77 6.81
C PHE A 47 4.86 -11.76 7.24
N LEU A 48 5.29 -10.75 8.00
CA LEU A 48 6.66 -10.67 8.53
C LEU A 48 6.98 -11.84 9.48
N PHE A 49 6.03 -12.23 10.32
CA PHE A 49 6.15 -13.40 11.18
C PHE A 49 6.34 -14.71 10.38
N PHE A 50 5.61 -14.86 9.27
CA PHE A 50 5.78 -16.02 8.38
C PHE A 50 7.12 -16.00 7.65
N ILE A 51 7.61 -14.83 7.22
CA ILE A 51 8.96 -14.70 6.63
C ILE A 51 10.00 -15.16 7.65
N ALA A 52 9.94 -14.66 8.88
CA ALA A 52 10.91 -14.99 9.93
C ALA A 52 10.97 -16.49 10.24
N LYS A 53 9.84 -17.20 10.10
CA LYS A 53 9.76 -18.66 10.28
C LYS A 53 10.21 -19.48 9.07
N THR A 54 10.31 -18.87 7.90
CA THR A 54 10.64 -19.59 6.67
C THR A 54 12.12 -19.91 6.64
N LYS A 55 12.46 -21.20 6.57
CA LYS A 55 13.85 -21.64 6.37
C LYS A 55 14.30 -21.27 4.97
N ILE A 56 15.32 -20.43 4.87
CA ILE A 56 15.97 -20.11 3.59
C ILE A 56 16.90 -21.29 3.28
N ALA A 57 16.64 -22.01 2.20
CA ALA A 57 17.56 -23.02 1.69
C ALA A 57 18.85 -22.30 1.27
N GLU A 58 19.96 -22.59 1.95
CA GLU A 58 21.32 -22.09 1.69
C GLU A 58 21.36 -20.62 1.26
N ALA A 59 21.45 -19.71 2.23
CA ALA A 59 21.63 -18.29 1.95
C ALA A 59 22.87 -18.10 1.06
N LYS A 60 22.66 -17.79 -0.22
CA LYS A 60 23.73 -17.44 -1.16
C LYS A 60 24.29 -16.08 -0.78
N VAL A 61 25.22 -16.08 0.18
CA VAL A 61 25.89 -14.86 0.66
C VAL A 61 26.50 -14.13 -0.54
N GLY A 62 26.26 -12.82 -0.63
CA GLY A 62 26.74 -11.99 -1.74
C GLY A 62 25.82 -11.90 -2.97
N VAL A 63 24.70 -12.65 -3.01
CA VAL A 63 23.71 -12.55 -4.09
C VAL A 63 22.51 -11.71 -3.65
N TRP A 64 22.41 -10.49 -4.18
CA TRP A 64 21.27 -9.62 -3.94
C TRP A 64 19.96 -10.25 -4.45
N PHE A 65 18.90 -10.14 -3.64
CA PHE A 65 17.55 -10.65 -3.94
C PHE A 65 17.49 -12.17 -4.18
N TYR A 66 18.33 -12.95 -3.50
CA TYR A 66 18.37 -14.43 -3.51
C TYR A 66 18.78 -15.09 -4.84
N SER A 67 18.29 -14.59 -5.97
CA SER A 67 18.57 -15.12 -7.31
C SER A 67 18.42 -14.05 -8.40
N VAL A 68 18.91 -14.32 -9.61
CA VAL A 68 18.68 -13.46 -10.79
C VAL A 68 17.18 -13.30 -11.07
N LYS A 69 16.39 -14.36 -10.87
CA LYS A 69 14.92 -14.31 -10.99
C LYS A 69 14.31 -13.45 -9.87
N GLY A 70 14.80 -13.57 -8.64
CA GLY A 70 14.38 -12.74 -7.51
C GLY A 70 14.59 -11.24 -7.77
N LYS A 71 15.71 -10.86 -8.41
CA LYS A 71 15.93 -9.47 -8.87
C LYS A 71 14.90 -9.04 -9.91
N GLN A 72 14.60 -9.87 -10.91
CA GLN A 72 13.56 -9.58 -11.91
C GLN A 72 12.18 -9.46 -11.27
N ILE A 73 11.84 -10.35 -10.33
CA ILE A 73 10.58 -10.34 -9.59
C ILE A 73 10.48 -9.08 -8.74
N THR A 74 11.56 -8.65 -8.10
CA THR A 74 11.61 -7.39 -7.33
C THR A 74 11.26 -6.20 -8.23
N ILE A 75 11.92 -6.05 -9.37
CA ILE A 75 11.66 -4.94 -10.31
C ILE A 75 10.22 -4.98 -10.81
N LEU A 76 9.75 -6.16 -11.23
CA LEU A 76 8.38 -6.34 -11.72
C LEU A 76 7.35 -6.01 -10.64
N SER A 77 7.58 -6.46 -9.40
CA SER A 77 6.70 -6.23 -8.25
C SER A 77 6.65 -4.76 -7.85
N ALA A 78 7.79 -4.06 -7.89
CA ALA A 78 7.87 -2.63 -7.62
C ALA A 78 7.09 -1.83 -8.66
N ILE A 79 7.32 -2.09 -9.96
CA ILE A 79 6.59 -1.40 -11.05
C ILE A 79 5.09 -1.68 -10.94
N PHE A 80 4.70 -2.95 -10.76
CA PHE A 80 3.31 -3.32 -10.60
C PHE A 80 2.65 -2.60 -9.43
N ALA A 81 3.25 -2.65 -8.24
CA ALA A 81 2.71 -2.02 -7.05
C ALA A 81 2.66 -0.49 -7.17
N ALA A 82 3.65 0.12 -7.81
CA ALA A 82 3.66 1.56 -8.04
C ALA A 82 2.53 2.01 -8.95
N ILE A 83 2.38 1.35 -10.11
CA ILE A 83 1.29 1.64 -11.06
C ILE A 83 -0.06 1.37 -10.40
N LEU A 84 -0.22 0.21 -9.76
CA LEU A 84 -1.48 -0.16 -9.10
C LEU A 84 -1.86 0.86 -8.04
N SER A 85 -0.92 1.27 -7.18
CA SER A 85 -1.21 2.21 -6.09
C SER A 85 -1.57 3.59 -6.63
N PHE A 86 -0.83 4.08 -7.62
CA PHE A 86 -1.09 5.38 -8.25
C PHE A 86 -2.45 5.41 -8.96
N VAL A 87 -2.73 4.41 -9.79
CA VAL A 87 -3.99 4.30 -10.53
C VAL A 87 -5.17 4.13 -9.58
N LEU A 88 -5.04 3.28 -8.56
CA LEU A 88 -6.13 3.08 -7.59
C LEU A 88 -6.44 4.32 -6.77
N ILE A 89 -5.45 5.11 -6.36
CA ILE A 89 -5.72 6.37 -5.64
C ILE A 89 -6.51 7.33 -6.53
N ILE A 90 -6.14 7.47 -7.80
CA ILE A 90 -6.90 8.32 -8.74
C ILE A 90 -8.32 7.81 -8.93
N ILE A 91 -8.51 6.49 -9.07
CA ILE A 91 -9.83 5.87 -9.21
C ILE A 91 -10.65 6.07 -7.94
N LEU A 92 -10.08 5.82 -6.77
CA LEU A 92 -10.78 5.94 -5.49
C LEU A 92 -11.18 7.38 -5.20
N GLU A 93 -10.36 8.34 -5.59
CA GLU A 93 -10.69 9.75 -5.41
C GLU A 93 -11.74 10.25 -6.41
N ARG A 94 -11.60 9.93 -7.69
CA ARG A 94 -12.46 10.49 -8.74
C ARG A 94 -13.74 9.70 -8.99
N ILE A 95 -13.63 8.39 -9.02
CA ILE A 95 -14.71 7.48 -9.43
C ILE A 95 -15.43 6.92 -8.19
N ALA A 96 -14.71 6.72 -7.08
CA ALA A 96 -15.27 6.15 -5.86
C ALA A 96 -15.83 7.19 -4.87
N HIS A 97 -16.29 8.35 -5.37
CA HIS A 97 -17.42 9.04 -4.74
C HIS A 97 -18.67 8.16 -4.88
N PHE A 98 -18.70 7.04 -4.16
CA PHE A 98 -19.88 6.18 -3.94
C PHE A 98 -20.99 6.91 -3.16
N ASN A 99 -21.04 8.24 -3.20
CA ASN A 99 -22.03 9.05 -2.51
C ASN A 99 -23.46 8.71 -2.94
N ASN A 100 -23.63 8.13 -4.14
CA ASN A 100 -24.94 7.78 -4.69
C ASN A 100 -25.31 6.30 -4.55
N LEU A 101 -24.44 5.45 -3.96
CA LEU A 101 -24.80 4.07 -3.65
C LEU A 101 -25.31 3.98 -2.21
N ASP A 102 -26.55 3.52 -2.04
CA ASP A 102 -27.19 3.20 -0.76
C ASP A 102 -26.59 1.93 -0.11
N LEU A 103 -25.27 1.91 0.05
CA LEU A 103 -24.54 0.84 0.72
C LEU A 103 -24.11 1.30 2.11
N PRO A 104 -24.08 0.38 3.10
CA PRO A 104 -23.50 0.65 4.40
C PRO A 104 -22.07 1.20 4.28
N LEU A 105 -21.74 2.20 5.09
CA LEU A 105 -20.44 2.89 5.08
C LEU A 105 -19.25 1.93 5.11
N PHE A 106 -19.36 0.86 5.91
CA PHE A 106 -18.35 -0.18 6.05
C PHE A 106 -18.04 -0.93 4.75
N ILE A 107 -19.06 -1.23 3.95
CA ILE A 107 -18.88 -1.91 2.65
C ILE A 107 -18.28 -0.93 1.65
N ARG A 108 -18.84 0.28 1.62
CA ARG A 108 -18.52 1.33 0.66
C ARG A 108 -17.08 1.83 0.75
N THR A 109 -16.64 2.14 1.97
CA THR A 109 -15.32 2.72 2.23
C THR A 109 -14.31 1.70 2.75
N GLY A 110 -14.76 0.51 3.15
CA GLY A 110 -13.91 -0.56 3.67
C GLY A 110 -13.73 -1.68 2.66
N ILE A 111 -14.76 -2.51 2.49
CA ILE A 111 -14.67 -3.75 1.70
C ILE A 111 -14.34 -3.47 0.23
N ILE A 112 -15.04 -2.53 -0.41
CA ILE A 112 -14.85 -2.29 -1.84
C ILE A 112 -13.43 -1.81 -2.17
N PRO A 113 -12.89 -0.74 -1.53
CA PRO A 113 -11.52 -0.33 -1.79
C PRO A 113 -10.50 -1.42 -1.40
N LEU A 114 -10.73 -2.15 -0.30
CA LEU A 114 -9.87 -3.26 0.08
C LEU A 114 -9.79 -4.32 -1.02
N LEU A 115 -10.93 -4.73 -1.59
CA LEU A 115 -10.98 -5.70 -2.68
C LEU A 115 -10.31 -5.18 -3.95
N LEU A 116 -10.44 -3.88 -4.24
CA LEU A 116 -9.75 -3.26 -5.37
C LEU A 116 -8.22 -3.32 -5.24
N TYR A 117 -7.67 -3.20 -4.03
CA TYR A 117 -6.24 -3.44 -3.80
C TYR A 117 -5.88 -4.93 -3.77
N PHE A 118 -6.73 -5.76 -3.15
CA PHE A 118 -6.43 -7.15 -2.85
C PHE A 118 -6.51 -8.06 -4.08
N ILE A 119 -7.54 -7.92 -4.92
CA ILE A 119 -7.77 -8.79 -6.09
C ILE A 119 -6.61 -8.71 -7.10
N PRO A 120 -6.18 -7.52 -7.57
CA PRO A 120 -5.05 -7.41 -8.49
C PRO A 120 -3.75 -7.89 -7.85
N SER A 121 -3.55 -7.62 -6.56
CA SER A 121 -2.36 -8.08 -5.82
C SER A 121 -2.28 -9.60 -5.73
N LEU A 122 -3.40 -10.26 -5.41
CA LEU A 122 -3.49 -11.72 -5.44
C LEU A 122 -3.27 -12.27 -6.85
N GLY A 123 -3.91 -11.66 -7.86
CA GLY A 123 -3.72 -12.04 -9.27
C GLY A 123 -2.26 -11.99 -9.68
N PHE A 124 -1.54 -10.94 -9.25
CA PHE A 124 -0.12 -10.79 -9.50
C PHE A 124 0.73 -11.84 -8.78
N ILE A 125 0.44 -12.17 -7.53
CA ILE A 125 1.13 -13.25 -6.80
C ILE A 125 0.90 -14.60 -7.49
N ILE A 126 -0.33 -14.87 -7.96
CA ILE A 126 -0.65 -16.08 -8.74
C ILE A 126 0.13 -16.08 -10.06
N TYR A 127 0.24 -14.93 -10.73
CA TYR A 127 1.06 -14.77 -11.93
C TYR A 127 2.54 -15.09 -11.66
N LEU A 128 3.12 -14.57 -10.57
CA LEU A 128 4.50 -14.89 -10.19
C LEU A 128 4.68 -16.40 -9.97
N LYS A 129 3.74 -17.05 -9.30
CA LYS A 129 3.80 -18.48 -9.03
C LYS A 129 3.61 -19.33 -10.29
N LYS A 130 2.62 -19.04 -11.13
CA LYS A 130 2.25 -19.90 -12.27
C LYS A 130 3.06 -19.60 -13.53
N VAL A 131 3.32 -18.32 -13.82
CA VAL A 131 3.99 -17.90 -15.07
C VAL A 131 5.50 -17.77 -14.85
N ARG A 132 5.92 -17.08 -13.79
CA ARG A 132 7.36 -16.91 -13.48
C ARG A 132 7.96 -18.12 -12.76
N LYS A 133 7.13 -19.08 -12.33
CA LYS A 133 7.52 -20.26 -11.56
C LYS A 133 8.37 -19.87 -10.35
N ALA A 134 7.95 -18.78 -9.69
CA ALA A 134 8.66 -18.20 -8.55
C ALA A 134 8.66 -19.17 -7.37
N ASP A 135 9.82 -19.31 -6.74
CA ASP A 135 9.96 -20.14 -5.56
C ASP A 135 9.38 -19.44 -4.31
N LYS A 136 9.25 -20.15 -3.18
CA LYS A 136 8.65 -19.56 -1.96
C LYS A 136 9.34 -18.27 -1.50
N THR A 137 10.68 -18.26 -1.48
CA THR A 137 11.48 -17.08 -1.11
C THR A 137 11.29 -15.94 -2.11
N GLU A 138 11.19 -16.25 -3.40
CA GLU A 138 11.01 -15.25 -4.45
C GLU A 138 9.61 -14.60 -4.39
N ILE A 139 8.58 -15.37 -4.04
CA ILE A 139 7.23 -14.86 -3.76
C ILE A 139 7.26 -13.93 -2.54
N GLN A 140 7.97 -14.30 -1.47
CA GLN A 140 8.12 -13.45 -0.28
C GLN A 140 8.81 -12.13 -0.61
N ILE A 141 9.89 -12.16 -1.41
CA ILE A 141 10.56 -10.96 -1.93
C ILE A 141 9.56 -10.11 -2.74
N GLY A 142 8.77 -10.74 -3.62
CA GLY A 142 7.74 -10.06 -4.40
C GLY A 142 6.72 -9.33 -3.52
N ILE A 143 6.11 -10.03 -2.55
CA ILE A 143 5.12 -9.45 -1.63
C ILE A 143 5.73 -8.31 -0.80
N MET A 144 6.93 -8.50 -0.23
CA MET A 144 7.61 -7.45 0.53
C MET A 144 7.88 -6.22 -0.33
N THR A 145 8.32 -6.43 -1.58
CA THR A 145 8.57 -5.36 -2.53
C THR A 145 7.29 -4.62 -2.90
N MET A 146 6.17 -5.32 -3.08
CA MET A 146 4.87 -4.70 -3.33
C MET A 146 4.47 -3.78 -2.16
N ILE A 147 4.55 -4.29 -0.92
CA ILE A 147 4.20 -3.51 0.28
C ILE A 147 5.05 -2.24 0.38
N LEU A 148 6.38 -2.37 0.26
CA LEU A 148 7.30 -1.23 0.33
C LEU A 148 7.06 -0.22 -0.80
N SER A 149 6.90 -0.70 -2.03
CA SER A 149 6.72 0.17 -3.18
C SER A 149 5.38 0.90 -3.14
N SER A 150 4.31 0.23 -2.73
CA SER A 150 3.02 0.88 -2.48
C SER A 150 3.13 1.97 -1.42
N TYR A 151 3.79 1.67 -0.30
CA TYR A 151 3.99 2.63 0.79
C TYR A 151 4.78 3.88 0.33
N ILE A 152 5.85 3.68 -0.44
CA ILE A 152 6.66 4.79 -0.99
C ILE A 152 5.82 5.66 -1.93
N ILE A 153 5.04 5.03 -2.82
CA ILE A 153 4.21 5.77 -3.79
C ILE A 153 3.09 6.52 -3.11
N MET A 154 2.42 5.90 -2.13
CA MET A 154 1.44 6.58 -1.27
C MET A 154 2.05 7.77 -0.53
N SER A 155 3.26 7.60 0.01
CA SER A 155 3.97 8.69 0.68
C SER A 155 4.31 9.83 -0.28
N PHE A 156 4.76 9.49 -1.50
CA PHE A 156 5.03 10.47 -2.55
C PHE A 156 3.79 11.27 -2.93
N ILE A 157 2.66 10.59 -3.16
CA ILE A 157 1.38 11.22 -3.48
C ILE A 157 0.96 12.14 -2.34
N GLY A 158 1.02 11.66 -1.10
CA GLY A 158 0.66 12.44 0.08
C GLY A 158 1.51 13.72 0.23
N ILE A 159 2.82 13.61 0.06
CA ILE A 159 3.73 14.76 0.23
C ILE A 159 3.52 15.77 -0.90
N PHE A 160 3.56 15.32 -2.15
CA PHE A 160 3.73 16.20 -3.31
C PHE A 160 2.45 16.48 -4.10
N LEU A 161 1.46 15.58 -4.08
CA LEU A 161 0.28 15.68 -4.93
C LEU A 161 -1.00 16.03 -4.17
N ARG A 162 -0.99 16.00 -2.83
CA ARG A 162 -2.10 16.46 -1.97
C ARG A 162 -1.99 17.96 -1.67
N GLY A 163 -3.04 18.69 -2.05
CA GLY A 163 -3.26 20.12 -1.82
C GLY A 163 -4.23 20.41 -0.67
N GLU A 164 -5.02 21.47 -0.80
CA GLU A 164 -6.01 21.88 0.21
C GLU A 164 -7.07 20.79 0.44
N GLY A 165 -7.50 20.61 1.69
CA GLY A 165 -8.48 19.60 2.07
C GLY A 165 -8.00 18.16 1.89
N MET A 166 -6.69 17.96 1.67
CA MET A 166 -6.14 16.68 1.22
C MET A 166 -6.74 16.20 -0.10
N HIS A 167 -7.14 17.08 -1.01
CA HIS A 167 -7.51 16.71 -2.38
C HIS A 167 -6.27 16.63 -3.29
N LEU A 168 -6.33 15.84 -4.36
CA LEU A 168 -5.33 15.88 -5.42
C LEU A 168 -5.38 17.23 -6.14
N ILE A 169 -4.20 17.76 -6.48
CA ILE A 169 -4.04 19.07 -7.12
C ILE A 169 -4.50 19.12 -8.60
N PHE A 170 -4.92 18.00 -9.18
CA PHE A 170 -5.29 17.85 -10.59
C PHE A 170 -6.57 17.04 -10.73
#